data_AF-A0A1G3TLC6-F1
#
_entry.id   AF-A0A1G3TLC6-F1
#
_cell.length_a   1.000
_cell.length_b   1.000
_cell.length_c   1.000
_cell.angle_alpha   90.00
_cell.angle_beta   90.00
_cell.angle_gamma   90.00
#
_symmetry.space_group_name_H-M   'P 1'
#
loop_
_entity.id
_entity.type
_entity.pdbx_description
1 polymer ?
#
loop_
_entity_poly.entity_id
_entity_poly.type
_entity_poly.pdbx_seq_one_letter_code
_entity_poly.pdbx_strand_id
1 'polypeptide(L)' 'MTLQERKDKADIIAKKSDIIYKKMVVLLASAGGLGSYGLGQSGLEKYFLMVLFVKRVSGTLLKLFLVFY' A
#
# COMPACT_ATOMS: atom_id res chain seq x y z
N MET A 1 19.69 -23.35 14.91
CA MET A 1 19.56 -21.92 14.57
C MET A 1 20.46 -21.12 15.49
N THR A 2 21.57 -20.60 14.96
CA THR A 2 22.56 -19.81 15.70
C THR A 2 22.09 -18.37 15.87
N LEU A 3 22.77 -17.61 16.74
CA LEU A 3 22.41 -16.22 17.06
C LEU A 3 22.59 -15.28 15.85
N GLN A 4 23.51 -15.60 14.94
CA GLN A 4 23.68 -14.93 13.64
C GLN A 4 22.50 -15.19 12.70
N GLU A 5 22.06 -16.44 12.55
CA GLU A 5 20.92 -16.78 11.68
C GLU A 5 19.61 -16.10 12.11
N ARG A 6 19.43 -15.87 13.42
CA ARG A 6 18.29 -15.11 13.94
C ARG A 6 18.37 -13.62 13.61
N LYS A 7 19.57 -13.02 13.69
CA LYS A 7 19.79 -11.62 13.32
C LYS A 7 19.58 -11.39 11.83
N ASP A 8 20.10 -12.27 10.98
CA ASP A 8 19.94 -12.17 9.53
C ASP A 8 18.46 -12.24 9.12
N LYS A 9 17.70 -13.18 9.69
CA LYS A 9 16.25 -13.24 9.49
C LYS A 9 15.54 -11.96 9.94
N ALA A 10 15.89 -11.42 11.11
CA ALA A 10 15.29 -10.21 11.62
C ALA A 10 15.59 -8.99 10.71
N ASP A 11 16.80 -8.88 10.17
CA ASP A 11 17.21 -7.79 9.29
C ASP A 11 16.46 -7.82 7.95
N ILE A 12 16.30 -9.03 7.38
CA ILE A 12 15.51 -9.25 6.15
C ILE A 12 14.04 -8.86 6.37
N ILE A 13 13.46 -9.25 7.52
CA ILE A 13 12.07 -8.91 7.86
C ILE A 13 11.93 -7.40 8.06
N ALA A 14 12.87 -6.75 8.74
CA ALA A 14 12.87 -5.30 8.97
C ALA A 14 12.92 -4.53 7.65
N LYS A 15 13.79 -4.92 6.71
CA LYS A 15 13.86 -4.30 5.38
C LYS A 15 12.58 -4.48 4.57
N LYS A 16 11.99 -5.68 4.58
CA LYS A 16 10.70 -5.93 3.91
C LYS A 16 9.59 -5.08 4.53
N SER A 17 9.54 -5.01 5.87
CA SER A 17 8.58 -4.21 6.62
C SER A 17 8.67 -2.72 6.28
N ASP A 18 9.87 -2.14 6.23
CA ASP A 18 10.07 -0.72 5.88
C ASP A 18 9.55 -0.38 4.49
N ILE A 19 9.82 -1.24 3.50
CA ILE A 19 9.33 -1.07 2.11
C ILE A 19 7.80 -1.12 2.07
N ILE A 20 7.19 -2.05 2.81
CA ILE A 20 5.73 -2.20 2.90
C ILE A 20 5.11 -0.98 3.58
N TYR A 21 5.70 -0.54 4.69
CA TYR A 21 5.24 0.61 5.45
C TYR A 21 5.23 1.87 4.59
N LYS A 22 6.34 2.17 3.89
CA LYS A 22 6.41 3.32 2.96
C LYS A 22 5.35 3.26 1.87
N LYS A 23 5.11 2.08 1.28
CA LYS A 23 4.05 1.90 0.26
C LYS A 23 2.65 2.09 0.84
N MET A 24 2.39 1.62 2.05
CA MET A 24 1.10 1.82 2.74
C MET A 24 0.86 3.29 3.11
N VAL A 25 1.87 4.02 3.57
CA VAL A 25 1.76 5.45 3.87
C VAL A 25 1.37 6.25 2.62
N VAL A 26 2.01 5.96 1.48
CA VAL A 26 1.66 6.61 0.20
C VAL A 26 0.24 6.28 -0.23
N LEU A 27 -0.19 5.02 -0.07
CA LEU A 27 -1.57 4.60 -0.32
C LEU A 27 -2.56 5.37 0.55
N LEU A 28 -2.33 5.43 1.86
CA LEU A 28 -3.17 6.17 2.81
C LEU A 28 -3.25 7.66 2.48
N ALA A 29 -2.11 8.30 2.15
CA ALA A 29 -2.08 9.69 1.73
C ALA A 29 -2.89 9.92 0.45
N SER A 30 -2.73 9.03 -0.55
CA SER A 30 -3.51 9.09 -1.78
C SER A 30 -5.00 8.80 -1.57
N ALA A 31 -5.36 7.93 -0.64
CA ALA A 31 -6.73 7.64 -0.24
C ALA A 31 -7.38 8.85 0.45
N GLY A 32 -6.66 9.50 1.35
CA GLY A 32 -7.08 10.74 1.99
C GLY A 32 -7.30 11.85 0.95
N GLY A 33 -6.33 12.08 0.08
CA GLY A 33 -6.42 13.11 -0.97
C GLY A 33 -7.57 12.87 -1.96
N LEU A 34 -7.70 11.64 -2.49
CA LEU A 34 -8.79 11.27 -3.39
C LEU A 34 -10.15 11.27 -2.70
N GLY A 35 -10.22 10.82 -1.44
CA GLY A 35 -11.44 10.82 -0.64
C GLY A 35 -11.93 12.22 -0.35
N SER A 36 -11.05 13.11 0.12
CA SER A 36 -11.37 14.51 0.38
C SER A 36 -11.79 15.26 -0.89
N TYR A 37 -11.11 15.03 -2.01
CA TYR A 37 -11.45 15.64 -3.29
C TYR A 37 -12.80 15.11 -3.84
N GLY A 38 -13.02 13.80 -3.75
CA GLY A 38 -14.25 13.16 -4.23
C GLY A 38 -15.49 13.43 -3.38
N LEU A 39 -15.35 13.92 -2.13
CA LEU A 39 -16.47 14.34 -1.29
C LEU A 39 -17.15 15.63 -1.79
N GLY A 40 -16.40 16.50 -2.47
CA GLY A 40 -16.93 17.74 -3.05
C GLY A 40 -17.51 17.58 -4.47
N GLN A 41 -17.28 16.44 -5.11
CA GLN A 41 -17.72 16.18 -6.48
C GLN A 41 -19.02 15.36 -6.54
N SER A 42 -19.96 15.81 -7.36
CA SER A 42 -21.21 15.12 -7.68
C SER A 42 -21.24 14.77 -9.17
N GLY A 43 -21.39 13.49 -9.50
CA GLY A 43 -21.51 13.00 -10.89
C GLY A 43 -20.46 11.95 -11.28
N LEU A 44 -20.23 11.80 -12.59
CA LEU A 44 -19.33 10.80 -13.19
C LEU A 44 -17.87 10.91 -12.71
N GLU A 45 -17.42 12.11 -12.34
CA GLU A 45 -16.05 12.37 -11.87
C GLU A 45 -15.72 11.60 -10.58
N LYS A 46 -16.70 11.52 -9.65
CA LYS A 46 -16.57 10.74 -8.41
C LYS A 46 -16.39 9.24 -8.69
N TYR A 47 -17.16 8.70 -9.64
CA TYR A 47 -17.04 7.30 -10.06
C TYR A 47 -15.69 7.03 -10.72
N PHE A 48 -15.22 7.93 -11.57
CA PHE A 48 -13.92 7.80 -12.24
C PHE A 48 -12.77 7.77 -11.22
N LEU A 49 -12.78 8.68 -10.24
CA LEU A 49 -11.79 8.70 -9.16
C LEU A 49 -11.85 7.44 -8.28
N MET A 50 -13.05 6.94 -8.01
CA MET A 50 -13.24 5.71 -7.23
C MET A 50 -12.70 4.48 -7.97
N VAL A 51 -12.91 4.38 -9.28
CA VAL A 51 -12.35 3.30 -10.12
C VAL A 51 -10.82 3.36 -10.16
N LEU A 52 -10.24 4.55 -10.31
CA LEU A 52 -8.78 4.74 -10.25
C LEU A 52 -8.21 4.33 -8.89
N PHE A 53 -8.90 4.70 -7.81
CA PHE A 53 -8.52 4.33 -6.45
C PHE A 53 -8.55 2.82 -6.25
N VAL A 54 -9.64 2.15 -6.61
CA VAL A 54 -9.78 0.68 -6.49
C VAL A 54 -8.72 -0.04 -7.31
N LYS A 55 -8.44 0.40 -8.55
CA LYS A 55 -7.37 -0.17 -9.40
C LYS A 55 -5.98 -0.01 -8.77
N ARG A 56 -5.72 1.13 -8.13
CA ARG A 56 -4.44 1.41 -7.46
C ARG A 56 -4.25 0.56 -6.19
N VAL A 57 -5.32 0.41 -5.40
CA VAL A 57 -5.34 -0.40 -4.17
C VAL A 57 -5.16 -1.88 -4.50
N SER A 58 -5.95 -2.42 -5.45
CA SER A 58 -5.87 -3.83 -5.85
C SER A 58 -4.50 -4.19 -6.41
N GLY A 59 -3.92 -3.35 -7.27
CA GLY A 59 -2.57 -3.56 -7.80
C GLY A 59 -1.47 -3.53 -6.73
N THR A 60 -1.65 -2.75 -5.68
CA THR A 60 -0.67 -2.70 -4.57
C THR A 60 -0.84 -3.90 -3.64
N LEU A 61 -2.07 -4.34 -3.37
CA LEU A 61 -2.38 -5.57 -2.64
C LEU A 61 -1.81 -6.80 -3.33
N LEU A 62 -1.97 -6.91 -4.66
CA LEU A 62 -1.43 -8.01 -5.45
C LEU A 62 0.10 -8.07 -5.40
N LYS A 63 0.77 -6.90 -5.49
CA LYS A 63 2.22 -6.80 -5.30
C LYS A 63 2.65 -7.13 -3.88
N LEU A 64 1.86 -6.79 -2.87
CA LEU A 64 2.16 -7.13 -1.49
C LEU A 64 2.06 -8.65 -1.28
N PHE A 65 1.00 -9.26 -1.81
CA PHE A 65 0.78 -10.70 -1.76
C PHE A 65 1.95 -11.46 -2.42
N LEU A 66 2.38 -11.04 -3.62
CA LEU A 66 3.55 -11.59 -4.32
C LEU A 66 4.92 -11.36 -3.63
N VAL A 67 5.02 -10.43 -2.68
CA VAL A 67 6.28 -10.21 -1.93
C VAL A 67 6.36 -11.13 -0.71
N PHE A 68 5.21 -11.60 -0.23
CA PHE A 68 5.10 -12.49 0.94
C PHE A 68 4.92 -13.97 0.58
N TYR A 69 4.35 -14.28 -0.59
CA TYR A 69 4.19 -15.63 -1.14
C TYR A 69 5.25 -15.92 -2.20
#